data_AF-A0AAX0REJ5-F1
#
_entry.id   AF-A0AAX0REJ5-F1
#
_cell.length_a   1.000
_cell.length_b   1.000
_cell.length_c   1.000
_cell.angle_alpha   90.00
_cell.angle_beta   90.00
_cell.angle_gamma   90.00
#
_symmetry.space_group_name_H-M   'P 1'
#
loop_
_entity.id
_entity.type
_entity.pdbx_description
1 polymer ?
#
loop_
_entity_poly.entity_id
_entity_poly.type
_entity_poly.pdbx_seq_one_letter_code
_entity_poly.pdbx_strand_id
1 'polypeptide(L)'
;MPHDQDGDGVDDDDPGEMKFAPLHIGGAPSYDEFERFRPIQPGVDFSGPMPSRQGIGSVGGGTAPTWKGSGPIPGTFGVNAGTSSTKALENFSPKRGSVEYIFDPNTSTLIVGNGRWTHSPLAASIKADTGSVVGGMFSRGSNGAMLTNEASGHFWRNWTPEVRQQFNQMMRSRGFDHLHHEGM
;
A
#
# COMPACT_ATOMS: atom_id res chain seq x y z
N MET A 1 -51.23 11.65 -58.99
CA MET A 1 -49.83 11.28 -58.68
C MET A 1 -49.01 12.55 -58.72
N PRO A 2 -48.10 12.79 -57.76
CA PRO A 2 -48.34 13.13 -56.37
C PRO A 2 -48.16 14.63 -56.08
N HIS A 3 -48.65 15.03 -54.90
CA HIS A 3 -48.44 16.29 -54.20
C HIS A 3 -47.13 16.15 -53.41
N ASP A 4 -46.17 17.04 -53.57
CA ASP A 4 -45.05 17.18 -52.62
C ASP A 4 -45.16 18.58 -52.00
N GLN A 5 -45.67 18.59 -50.76
CA GLN A 5 -45.58 19.68 -49.81
C GLN A 5 -44.30 19.45 -49.02
N ASP A 6 -43.30 20.30 -49.22
CA ASP A 6 -42.13 20.34 -48.34
C ASP A 6 -42.46 21.26 -47.17
N GLY A 7 -42.95 20.63 -46.10
CA GLY A 7 -43.33 21.26 -44.84
C GLY A 7 -42.15 21.96 -44.16
N ASP A 8 -42.41 23.21 -43.85
CA ASP A 8 -41.89 23.99 -42.74
C ASP A 8 -42.00 23.23 -41.40
N GLY A 9 -40.84 22.89 -40.84
CA GLY A 9 -40.70 22.36 -39.48
C GLY A 9 -39.57 23.09 -38.78
N VAL A 10 -39.90 24.26 -38.23
CA VAL A 10 -39.12 24.95 -37.21
C VAL A 10 -39.39 24.18 -35.92
N ASP A 11 -38.41 23.42 -35.43
CA ASP A 11 -38.45 22.87 -34.08
C ASP A 11 -37.54 23.73 -33.19
N ASP A 12 -38.21 24.45 -32.31
CA ASP A 12 -37.70 25.19 -31.18
C ASP A 12 -36.89 24.29 -30.22
N ASP A 13 -35.89 24.91 -29.59
CA ASP A 13 -35.33 24.62 -28.27
C ASP A 13 -35.61 23.24 -27.63
N ASP A 14 -34.66 22.32 -27.78
CA ASP A 14 -34.33 21.36 -26.72
C ASP A 14 -32.82 21.43 -26.45
N PRO A 15 -32.36 21.94 -25.29
CA PRO A 15 -30.99 21.77 -24.84
C PRO A 15 -30.79 20.30 -24.51
N GLY A 16 -30.54 19.51 -25.57
CA GLY A 16 -30.41 18.06 -25.51
C GLY A 16 -29.58 17.64 -24.31
N GLU A 17 -30.22 16.86 -23.44
CA GLU A 17 -29.65 16.22 -22.27
C GLU A 17 -28.15 15.93 -22.46
N MET A 18 -27.32 16.56 -21.63
CA MET A 18 -26.00 16.01 -21.33
C MET A 18 -26.21 14.67 -20.63
N LYS A 19 -26.34 13.62 -21.44
CA LYS A 19 -26.26 12.24 -21.00
C LYS A 19 -24.86 12.07 -20.41
N PHE A 20 -24.76 12.18 -19.09
CA PHE A 20 -23.64 11.65 -18.35
C PHE A 20 -23.51 10.19 -18.74
N ALA A 21 -22.53 9.88 -19.59
CA ALA A 21 -22.10 8.51 -19.77
C ALA A 21 -21.78 7.97 -18.36
N PRO A 22 -22.25 6.76 -18.00
CA PRO A 22 -21.78 6.14 -16.77
C PRO A 22 -20.27 6.00 -16.91
N LEU A 23 -19.52 6.73 -16.06
CA LEU A 23 -18.12 6.46 -15.84
C LEU A 23 -18.03 4.98 -15.45
N HIS A 24 -17.65 4.16 -16.41
CA HIS A 24 -17.12 2.84 -16.14
C HIS A 24 -15.89 3.11 -15.27
N ILE A 25 -16.06 2.93 -13.97
CA ILE A 25 -14.96 2.68 -13.04
C ILE A 25 -14.28 1.44 -13.62
N GLY A 26 -13.20 1.69 -14.37
CA GLY A 26 -12.39 0.66 -14.98
C GLY A 26 -12.02 -0.35 -13.90
N GLY A 27 -12.40 -1.60 -14.14
CA GLY A 27 -12.13 -2.70 -13.24
C GLY A 27 -10.64 -2.79 -12.92
N ALA A 28 -10.33 -3.23 -11.70
CA ALA A 28 -8.98 -3.64 -11.36
C ALA A 28 -8.45 -4.60 -12.44
N PRO A 29 -7.22 -4.40 -12.94
CA PRO A 29 -6.64 -5.29 -13.95
C PRO A 29 -6.67 -6.74 -13.43
N SER A 30 -7.13 -7.65 -14.29
CA SER A 30 -7.19 -9.07 -13.96
C SER A 30 -5.77 -9.65 -13.84
N TYR A 31 -5.65 -10.67 -13.00
CA TYR A 31 -4.38 -11.30 -12.59
C TYR A 31 -3.51 -11.78 -13.77
N ASP A 32 -4.11 -12.04 -14.94
CA ASP A 32 -3.40 -12.51 -16.14
C ASP A 32 -2.58 -11.42 -16.86
N GLU A 33 -2.86 -10.14 -16.65
CA GLU A 33 -2.06 -9.04 -17.24
C GLU A 33 -0.75 -8.79 -16.46
N PHE A 34 -0.70 -9.16 -15.17
CA PHE A 34 0.46 -8.97 -14.29
C PHE A 34 1.58 -10.01 -14.50
N GLU A 35 1.28 -11.22 -14.98
CA GLU A 35 2.31 -12.23 -15.29
C GLU A 35 3.12 -11.88 -16.56
N ARG A 36 2.61 -10.98 -17.42
CA ARG A 36 3.25 -10.61 -18.68
C ARG A 36 4.38 -9.58 -18.54
N PHE A 37 4.40 -8.86 -17.42
CA PHE A 37 5.44 -7.89 -17.06
C PHE A 37 6.23 -8.36 -15.84
N ARG A 38 6.78 -9.58 -15.90
CA ARG A 38 7.92 -9.93 -15.05
C ARG A 38 9.15 -9.20 -15.56
N PRO A 39 9.67 -8.13 -14.91
CA PRO A 39 11.09 -7.85 -15.04
C PRO A 39 11.81 -9.04 -14.40
N ILE A 40 12.43 -9.86 -15.25
CA ILE A 40 13.52 -10.76 -14.84
C ILE A 40 14.53 -9.86 -14.13
N GLN A 41 14.64 -9.93 -12.80
CA GLN A 41 15.81 -9.36 -12.12
C GLN A 41 16.97 -10.32 -12.38
N PRO A 42 17.97 -9.98 -13.22
CA PRO A 42 19.10 -10.84 -13.43
C PRO A 42 20.06 -10.69 -12.24
N GLY A 43 20.30 -11.79 -11.52
CA GLY A 43 21.60 -12.05 -10.90
C GLY A 43 21.84 -11.57 -9.46
N VAL A 44 20.96 -11.90 -8.51
CA VAL A 44 21.37 -12.00 -7.10
C VAL A 44 21.54 -13.47 -6.72
N ASP A 45 22.80 -13.91 -6.68
CA ASP A 45 23.20 -15.20 -6.13
C ASP A 45 23.11 -15.14 -4.59
N PHE A 46 22.17 -15.89 -4.02
CA PHE A 46 21.94 -15.99 -2.57
C PHE A 46 22.62 -17.21 -1.94
N SER A 47 23.62 -17.80 -2.60
CA SER A 47 24.31 -19.01 -2.13
C SER A 47 25.52 -18.73 -1.22
N GLY A 48 25.80 -17.46 -0.90
CA GLY A 48 26.92 -17.06 -0.03
C GLY A 48 26.58 -17.13 1.47
N PRO A 49 27.56 -17.46 2.35
CA PRO A 49 27.36 -17.39 3.79
C PRO A 49 27.03 -15.95 4.20
N MET A 50 25.97 -15.79 5.00
CA MET A 50 25.55 -14.49 5.53
C MET A 50 26.72 -13.78 6.21
N PRO A 51 27.00 -12.50 5.89
CA PRO A 51 28.08 -11.78 6.55
C PRO A 51 27.79 -11.66 8.04
N SER A 52 28.78 -12.07 8.83
CA SER A 52 28.80 -11.97 10.28
C SER A 52 28.44 -10.56 10.75
N ARG A 53 27.65 -10.54 11.82
CA ARG A 53 27.10 -9.39 12.56
C ARG A 53 28.15 -8.33 12.95
N GLN A 54 28.62 -7.52 12.02
CA GLN A 54 29.25 -6.23 12.30
C GLN A 54 29.09 -5.29 11.09
N GLY A 55 28.36 -4.19 11.29
CA GLY A 55 28.46 -3.00 10.44
C GLY A 55 27.49 -2.92 9.25
N ILE A 56 26.18 -2.95 9.50
CA ILE A 56 25.19 -2.32 8.60
C ILE A 56 24.51 -1.19 9.38
N GLY A 57 24.42 -0.01 8.75
CA GLY A 57 24.12 1.28 9.39
C GLY A 57 22.93 1.27 10.35
N SER A 58 23.06 2.08 11.40
CA SER A 58 22.10 2.24 12.50
C SER A 58 20.64 2.01 12.09
N VAL A 59 20.09 0.89 12.57
CA VAL A 59 18.65 0.74 12.78
C VAL A 59 18.15 1.97 13.56
N GLY A 60 17.03 2.55 13.11
CA GLY A 60 16.50 3.85 13.53
C GLY A 60 16.84 4.29 14.97
N GLY A 61 17.43 5.48 15.09
CA GLY A 61 17.89 6.05 16.36
C GLY A 61 16.79 6.55 17.30
N GLY A 62 15.52 6.46 16.91
CA GLY A 62 14.37 6.85 17.71
C GLY A 62 13.93 5.75 18.68
N THR A 63 13.42 6.14 19.85
CA THR A 63 12.78 5.18 20.76
C THR A 63 11.46 4.70 20.14
N ALA A 64 11.35 3.39 19.93
CA ALA A 64 10.14 2.83 19.34
C ALA A 64 8.90 3.04 20.23
N PRO A 65 7.74 3.41 19.67
CA PRO A 65 6.49 3.55 20.39
C PRO A 65 6.06 2.24 21.07
N THR A 66 5.30 2.35 22.16
CA THR A 66 4.77 1.19 22.90
C THR A 66 3.25 1.25 22.98
N TRP A 67 2.61 0.09 22.93
CA TRP A 67 1.15 -0.08 23.04
C TRP A 67 0.80 -1.42 23.67
N LYS A 68 -0.46 -1.59 24.07
CA LYS A 68 -1.02 -2.87 24.51
C LYS A 68 -1.88 -3.48 23.41
N GLY A 69 -1.82 -4.79 23.25
CA GLY A 69 -2.60 -5.52 22.23
C GLY A 69 -1.98 -5.42 20.84
N SER A 70 -2.82 -5.50 19.81
CA SER A 70 -2.36 -5.64 18.42
C SER A 70 -1.75 -4.38 17.81
N GLY A 71 -2.08 -3.18 18.32
CA GLY A 71 -1.61 -1.92 17.75
C GLY A 71 -1.92 -0.71 18.65
N PRO A 72 -1.47 0.50 18.27
CA PRO A 72 -1.60 1.71 19.07
C PRO A 72 -3.05 2.22 19.23
N ILE A 73 -3.92 1.92 18.25
CA ILE A 73 -5.34 2.29 18.28
C ILE A 73 -6.22 1.11 17.81
N PRO A 74 -7.52 1.06 18.17
CA PRO A 74 -8.40 -0.03 17.78
C PRO A 74 -8.44 -0.27 16.26
N GLY A 75 -8.34 -1.53 15.84
CA GLY A 75 -8.36 -1.89 14.42
C GLY A 75 -7.05 -1.63 13.68
N THR A 76 -5.93 -1.56 14.40
CA THR A 76 -4.58 -1.52 13.82
C THR A 76 -3.74 -2.69 14.28
N PHE A 77 -2.78 -3.06 13.44
CA PHE A 77 -1.75 -4.04 13.72
C PHE A 77 -0.39 -3.33 13.67
N GLY A 78 0.31 -3.27 14.79
CA GLY A 78 1.61 -2.64 14.92
C GLY A 78 2.73 -3.66 15.08
N VAL A 79 3.85 -3.42 14.41
CA VAL A 79 5.07 -4.22 14.51
C VAL A 79 6.27 -3.29 14.64
N ASN A 80 7.05 -3.46 15.70
CA ASN A 80 8.33 -2.79 15.93
C ASN A 80 9.21 -3.63 16.88
N ALA A 81 10.38 -3.10 17.27
CA ALA A 81 11.33 -3.74 18.17
C ALA A 81 10.69 -4.36 19.44
N GLY A 82 9.71 -3.68 20.05
CA GLY A 82 9.02 -4.14 21.27
C GLY A 82 7.87 -5.13 21.04
N THR A 83 7.53 -5.45 19.79
CA THR A 83 6.43 -6.36 19.47
C THR A 83 6.86 -7.82 19.69
N SER A 84 6.19 -8.50 20.63
CA SER A 84 6.50 -9.89 21.01
C SER A 84 5.85 -10.94 20.11
N SER A 85 4.74 -10.62 19.44
CA SER A 85 4.07 -11.52 18.50
C SER A 85 3.52 -10.77 17.29
N THR A 86 3.81 -11.31 16.11
CA THR A 86 3.35 -10.80 14.82
C THR A 86 2.16 -11.59 14.23
N LYS A 87 1.71 -12.64 14.93
CA LYS A 87 0.66 -13.57 14.45
C LYS A 87 -0.65 -12.89 14.05
N ALA A 88 -1.00 -11.78 14.71
CA ALA A 88 -2.22 -11.05 14.38
C ALA A 88 -2.14 -10.43 12.97
N LEU A 89 -0.98 -9.85 12.62
CA LEU A 89 -0.74 -9.30 11.29
C LEU A 89 -0.48 -10.41 10.27
N GLU A 90 0.23 -11.46 10.66
CA GLU A 90 0.50 -12.63 9.81
C GLU A 90 -0.79 -13.25 9.28
N ASN A 91 -1.78 -13.46 10.15
CA ASN A 91 -3.09 -14.03 9.81
C ASN A 91 -4.09 -13.00 9.28
N PHE A 92 -3.73 -11.72 9.23
CA PHE A 92 -4.65 -10.69 8.77
C PHE A 92 -4.78 -10.74 7.25
N SER A 93 -6.03 -10.88 6.80
CA SER A 93 -6.43 -10.74 5.40
C SER A 93 -7.54 -9.69 5.32
N PRO A 94 -7.31 -8.55 4.67
CA PRO A 94 -8.33 -7.52 4.54
C PRO A 94 -9.56 -8.04 3.78
N LYS A 95 -10.76 -7.73 4.29
CA LYS A 95 -12.02 -8.22 3.69
C LYS A 95 -12.39 -7.54 2.36
N ARG A 96 -11.82 -6.38 2.06
CA ARG A 96 -12.17 -5.53 0.92
C ARG A 96 -10.89 -4.94 0.30
N GLY A 97 -10.26 -5.69 -0.59
CA GLY A 97 -9.08 -5.24 -1.32
C GLY A 97 -7.90 -4.91 -0.40
N SER A 98 -7.28 -3.75 -0.63
CA SER A 98 -6.11 -3.28 0.12
C SER A 98 -6.50 -2.29 1.22
N VAL A 99 -5.68 -2.19 2.26
CA VAL A 99 -5.84 -1.27 3.39
C VAL A 99 -4.57 -0.48 3.62
N GLU A 100 -4.68 0.68 4.24
CA GLU A 100 -3.57 1.60 4.44
C GLU A 100 -2.58 1.07 5.47
N TYR A 101 -1.29 1.32 5.23
CA TYR A 101 -0.25 1.15 6.23
C TYR A 101 0.72 2.34 6.22
N ILE A 102 1.40 2.54 7.34
CA ILE A 102 2.56 3.44 7.43
C ILE A 102 3.76 2.69 7.99
N PHE A 103 4.95 3.11 7.57
CA PHE A 103 6.21 2.67 8.14
C PHE A 103 7.03 3.90 8.55
N ASP A 104 7.44 3.94 9.81
CA ASP A 104 8.36 4.93 10.33
C ASP A 104 9.79 4.36 10.33
N PRO A 105 10.67 4.80 9.42
CA PRO A 105 12.05 4.31 9.34
C PRO A 105 12.87 4.67 10.59
N ASN A 106 12.55 5.79 11.26
CA ASN A 106 13.32 6.27 12.42
C ASN A 106 13.18 5.38 13.64
N THR A 107 12.09 4.63 13.74
CA THR A 107 11.82 3.69 14.83
C THR A 107 11.64 2.25 14.37
N SER A 108 11.75 2.00 13.05
CA SER A 108 11.42 0.71 12.42
C SER A 108 10.03 0.20 12.85
N THR A 109 9.03 1.08 12.79
CA THR A 109 7.66 0.79 13.21
C THR A 109 6.72 0.72 12.02
N LEU A 110 6.10 -0.44 11.80
CA LEU A 110 5.02 -0.65 10.84
C LEU A 110 3.68 -0.62 11.56
N ILE A 111 2.72 0.17 11.06
CA ILE A 111 1.32 0.11 11.47
C ILE A 111 0.45 -0.17 10.24
N VAL A 112 -0.36 -1.23 10.31
CA VAL A 112 -1.33 -1.62 9.27
C VAL A 112 -2.75 -1.39 9.79
N GLY A 113 -3.58 -0.69 9.02
CA GLY A 113 -4.99 -0.46 9.33
C GLY A 113 -5.88 -1.65 8.95
N ASN A 114 -7.16 -1.57 9.32
CA ASN A 114 -8.19 -2.56 8.96
C ASN A 114 -9.15 -2.09 7.85
N GLY A 115 -8.79 -1.02 7.13
CA GLY A 115 -9.61 -0.39 6.08
C GLY A 115 -10.55 0.72 6.57
N ARG A 116 -10.47 1.11 7.85
CA ARG A 116 -11.15 2.31 8.39
C ARG A 116 -10.23 3.51 8.53
N TRP A 117 -8.93 3.29 8.44
CA TRP A 117 -7.90 4.27 8.78
C TRP A 117 -7.19 4.74 7.52
N THR A 118 -6.97 6.06 7.42
CA THR A 118 -6.10 6.64 6.39
C THR A 118 -4.67 6.80 6.92
N HIS A 119 -3.71 7.13 6.06
CA HIS A 119 -2.30 7.23 6.45
C HIS A 119 -2.04 8.23 7.60
N SER A 120 -2.63 9.42 7.58
CA SER A 120 -2.32 10.46 8.59
C SER A 120 -2.75 10.06 10.01
N PRO A 121 -3.97 9.55 10.25
CA PRO A 121 -4.34 8.98 11.55
C PRO A 121 -3.43 7.84 12.02
N LEU A 122 -2.97 6.97 11.11
CA LEU A 122 -2.01 5.91 11.47
C LEU A 122 -0.68 6.50 11.93
N ALA A 123 -0.12 7.48 11.21
CA ALA A 123 1.11 8.16 11.60
C ALA A 123 0.96 8.91 12.94
N ALA A 124 -0.17 9.62 13.12
CA ALA A 124 -0.48 10.33 14.35
C ALA A 124 -0.59 9.39 15.57
N SER A 125 -1.09 8.16 15.38
CA SER A 125 -1.25 7.17 16.45
C SER A 125 0.06 6.81 17.16
N ILE A 126 1.19 6.96 16.48
CA ILE A 126 2.53 6.74 17.01
C ILE A 126 3.36 8.03 17.11
N LYS A 127 2.75 9.19 16.86
CA LYS A 127 3.44 10.49 16.79
C LYS A 127 4.63 10.48 15.84
N ALA A 128 4.49 9.80 14.70
CA ALA A 128 5.55 9.74 13.69
C ALA A 128 5.83 11.12 13.10
N ASP A 129 7.08 11.34 12.69
CA ASP A 129 7.47 12.51 11.91
C ASP A 129 6.92 12.38 10.48
N THR A 130 6.00 13.28 10.11
CA THR A 130 5.37 13.29 8.78
C THR A 130 6.36 13.62 7.65
N GLY A 131 7.53 14.19 7.97
CA GLY A 131 8.60 14.46 7.01
C GLY A 131 9.41 13.22 6.61
N SER A 132 9.35 12.14 7.39
CA SER A 132 10.14 10.91 7.15
C SER A 132 9.30 9.64 7.05
N VAL A 133 8.10 9.63 7.64
CA VAL A 133 7.21 8.46 7.59
C VAL A 133 6.80 8.17 6.15
N VAL A 134 6.81 6.89 5.78
CA VAL A 134 6.34 6.43 4.48
C VAL A 134 4.99 5.73 4.63
N GLY A 135 4.25 5.63 3.53
CA GLY A 135 2.94 5.00 3.52
C GLY A 135 2.70 4.22 2.25
N GLY A 136 1.71 3.34 2.31
CA GLY A 136 1.31 2.55 1.15
C GLY A 136 0.02 1.78 1.41
N MET A 137 -0.27 0.84 0.51
CA MET A 137 -1.38 -0.10 0.65
C MET A 137 -0.85 -1.49 0.97
N PHE A 138 -1.54 -2.18 1.87
CA PHE A 138 -1.32 -3.56 2.28
C PHE A 138 -2.47 -4.42 1.78
N SER A 139 -2.16 -5.57 1.20
CA SER A 139 -3.13 -6.60 0.84
C SER A 139 -2.52 -7.99 1.02
N ARG A 140 -3.32 -9.01 0.73
CA ARG A 140 -2.90 -10.41 0.85
C ARG A 140 -3.04 -11.08 -0.51
N GLY A 141 -1.94 -11.65 -1.01
CA GLY A 141 -1.91 -12.40 -2.25
C GLY A 141 -2.70 -13.71 -2.13
N SER A 142 -3.05 -14.30 -3.27
CA SER A 142 -3.79 -15.57 -3.35
C SER A 142 -3.05 -16.75 -2.72
N ASN A 143 -1.71 -16.71 -2.74
CA ASN A 143 -0.81 -17.66 -2.08
C ASN A 143 -0.65 -17.40 -0.58
N GLY A 144 -1.30 -16.38 -0.03
CA GLY A 144 -1.13 -15.98 1.34
C GLY A 144 0.13 -15.17 1.61
N ALA A 145 0.78 -14.51 0.63
CA ALA A 145 1.93 -13.62 0.82
C ALA A 145 1.53 -12.14 1.04
N MET A 146 2.29 -11.39 1.85
CA MET A 146 1.94 -10.00 2.20
C MET A 146 2.31 -9.15 1.01
N LEU A 147 1.34 -8.45 0.43
CA LEU A 147 1.59 -7.56 -0.69
C LEU A 147 1.55 -6.13 -0.16
N THR A 148 2.59 -5.34 -0.42
CA THR A 148 2.55 -3.90 -0.17
C THR A 148 3.02 -3.12 -1.37
N ASN A 149 2.54 -1.89 -1.49
CA ASN A 149 3.09 -0.92 -2.42
C ASN A 149 3.34 0.42 -1.72
N GLU A 150 3.58 1.48 -2.50
CA GLU A 150 3.87 2.83 -2.01
C GLU A 150 2.69 3.79 -2.17
N ALA A 151 1.53 3.28 -2.61
CA ALA A 151 0.32 4.06 -2.85
C ALA A 151 -0.19 4.73 -1.57
N SER A 152 0.14 6.01 -1.42
CA SER A 152 -0.28 6.86 -0.32
C SER A 152 -0.36 8.30 -0.79
N GLY A 153 -1.18 9.14 -0.15
CA GLY A 153 -1.44 10.49 -0.66
C GLY A 153 -0.19 11.38 -0.70
N HIS A 154 0.44 11.61 0.45
CA HIS A 154 1.64 12.47 0.55
C HIS A 154 2.88 11.74 1.04
N PHE A 155 2.74 10.62 1.75
CA PHE A 155 3.89 9.87 2.28
C PHE A 155 4.65 9.06 1.22
N TRP A 156 4.09 8.91 0.01
CA TRP A 156 4.76 8.20 -1.08
C TRP A 156 6.09 8.85 -1.46
N ARG A 157 6.17 10.19 -1.28
CA ARG A 157 7.34 11.00 -1.60
C ARG A 157 8.53 10.74 -0.68
N ASN A 158 8.28 10.17 0.50
CA ASN A 158 9.31 9.89 1.49
C ASN A 158 9.99 8.53 1.23
N TRP A 159 9.48 7.72 0.28
CA TRP A 159 10.16 6.49 -0.12
C TRP A 159 11.46 6.81 -0.84
N THR A 160 12.56 6.28 -0.30
CA THR A 160 13.87 6.24 -0.94
C THR A 160 14.36 4.79 -1.04
N PRO A 161 15.36 4.49 -1.87
CA PRO A 161 15.95 3.14 -1.93
C PRO A 161 16.39 2.62 -0.56
N GLU A 162 16.93 3.49 0.30
CA GLU A 162 17.36 3.14 1.65
C GLU A 162 16.16 2.79 2.55
N VAL A 163 15.08 3.57 2.49
CA VAL A 163 13.86 3.29 3.27
C VAL A 163 13.19 1.99 2.82
N ARG A 164 13.19 1.69 1.52
CA ARG A 164 12.73 0.40 0.98
C ARG A 164 13.54 -0.77 1.52
N GLN A 165 14.86 -0.63 1.56
CA GLN A 165 15.74 -1.67 2.12
C GLN A 165 15.46 -1.88 3.61
N GLN A 166 15.30 -0.80 4.39
CA GLN A 166 14.95 -0.88 5.81
C GLN A 166 13.60 -1.57 6.02
N PHE A 167 12.58 -1.20 5.24
CA PHE A 167 11.26 -1.82 5.31
C PHE A 167 11.31 -3.31 4.99
N ASN A 168 11.94 -3.69 3.88
CA ASN A 168 12.11 -5.09 3.48
C ASN A 168 12.89 -5.89 4.52
N GLN A 169 13.94 -5.32 5.08
CA GLN A 169 14.73 -5.97 6.13
C GLN A 169 13.90 -6.16 7.41
N MET A 170 13.11 -5.16 7.80
CA MET A 170 12.21 -5.27 8.95
C MET A 170 11.19 -6.39 8.73
N MET A 171 10.52 -6.43 7.58
CA MET A 171 9.54 -7.47 7.25
C MET A 171 10.15 -8.88 7.29
N ARG A 172 11.33 -9.06 6.68
CA ARG A 172 12.08 -10.33 6.70
C ARG A 172 12.54 -10.74 8.09
N SER A 173 13.04 -9.79 8.90
CA SER A 173 13.49 -10.05 10.27
C SER A 173 12.36 -10.56 11.18
N ARG A 174 11.11 -10.29 10.80
CA ARG A 174 9.88 -10.71 11.49
C ARG A 174 9.27 -11.99 10.91
N GLY A 175 9.94 -12.61 9.92
CA GLY A 175 9.51 -13.86 9.31
C GLY A 175 8.33 -13.72 8.35
N PHE A 176 8.02 -12.51 7.89
CA PHE A 176 6.94 -12.32 6.94
C PHE A 176 7.36 -12.74 5.52
N ASP A 177 6.56 -13.61 4.91
CA ASP A 177 6.56 -13.77 3.45
C ASP A 177 5.90 -12.53 2.83
N HIS A 178 6.71 -11.73 2.15
CA HIS A 178 6.37 -10.37 1.75
C HIS A 178 6.95 -9.98 0.39
N LEU A 179 6.10 -9.36 -0.44
CA LEU A 179 6.45 -8.73 -1.71
C LEU A 179 6.10 -7.24 -1.67
N HIS A 180 7.10 -6.39 -1.89
CA HIS A 180 6.96 -4.94 -1.98
C HIS A 180 7.07 -4.48 -3.43
N HIS A 181 6.13 -3.63 -3.87
CA HIS A 181 6.13 -3.02 -5.20
C HIS A 181 6.36 -1.51 -5.09
N GLU A 182 7.33 -1.00 -5.85
CA GLU A 182 7.59 0.44 -5.91
C GLU A 182 6.49 1.14 -6.72
N GLY A 183 6.13 2.35 -6.30
CA GLY A 183 5.11 3.15 -6.98
C GLY A 183 3.67 2.89 -6.51
N MET A 184 2.75 3.61 -7.17
CA MET A 184 1.32 3.61 -6.88
C MET A 184 0.58 2.55 -7.69
#